data_AF-A0A0V8JQT6-F1
#
_entry.id   AF-A0A0V8JQT6-F1
#
_cell.length_a   1.000
_cell.length_b   1.000
_cell.length_c   1.000
_cell.angle_alpha   90.00
_cell.angle_beta   90.00
_cell.angle_gamma   90.00
#
_symmetry.space_group_name_H-M   'P 1'
#
loop_
_entity.id
_entity.type
_entity.pdbx_description
1 polymer ?
#
loop_
_entity_poly.entity_id
_entity_poly.type
_entity_poly.pdbx_seq_one_letter_code
_entity_poly.pdbx_strand_id
1 'polypeptide(L)'
;MRIVSLCPSNTELIGYLQCEHLLVGVDNYSDWPNSVQKLPRLGPDLSIDMDLVEELKPDLILASLSVPGMERNIEELKKRNLPFVTLNPQSLSDIRNDLLTVGNLIGVGTYAEKIVQRFDKEITYYKELAQRIIHKPNIYWEWWPKPLFTPGGSNWLTEISALAGAKNMFEDYSEPSVQTTWEEVKKRKPQAICLAWVGVAEKNVNKKVIQKRSGWEELRLSETDIHILEEALFCRPSPRLLVGLKKLAQLLHPAIFKEDKDEDVLLSVLKGMEVDKP
;
A
#
# COMPACT_ATOMS: atom_id res chain seq x y z
N MET A 1 24.17 -8.94 -7.78
CA MET A 1 23.03 -9.64 -7.17
C MET A 1 21.87 -9.64 -8.14
N ARG A 2 21.13 -10.74 -8.26
CA ARG A 2 19.95 -10.91 -9.11
C ARG A 2 18.72 -11.09 -8.22
N ILE A 3 17.77 -10.17 -8.29
CA ILE A 3 16.59 -10.17 -7.42
C ILE A 3 15.33 -10.44 -8.24
N VAL A 4 14.50 -11.35 -7.75
CA VAL A 4 13.13 -11.53 -8.24
C VAL A 4 12.17 -10.99 -7.19
N SER A 5 11.17 -10.21 -7.62
CA SER A 5 10.11 -9.71 -6.75
C SER A 5 8.77 -10.33 -7.13
N LEU A 6 8.09 -10.96 -6.18
CA LEU A 6 6.84 -11.68 -6.44
C LEU A 6 5.58 -10.90 -5.99
N CYS A 7 5.73 -9.62 -5.64
CA CYS A 7 4.63 -8.78 -5.19
C CYS A 7 4.90 -7.30 -5.48
N PRO A 8 3.87 -6.50 -5.86
CA PRO A 8 4.03 -5.08 -6.13
C PRO A 8 4.67 -4.29 -4.97
N SER A 9 4.25 -4.52 -3.73
CA SER A 9 4.81 -3.81 -2.57
C SER A 9 6.31 -4.08 -2.40
N ASN A 10 6.77 -5.31 -2.68
CA ASN A 10 8.18 -5.69 -2.62
C ASN A 10 8.99 -5.01 -3.72
N THR A 11 8.42 -4.90 -4.92
CA THR A 11 9.05 -4.18 -6.04
C THR A 11 9.19 -2.69 -5.72
N GLU A 12 8.18 -2.11 -5.09
CA GLU A 12 8.20 -0.72 -4.65
C GLU A 12 9.30 -0.46 -3.60
N LEU A 13 9.57 -1.40 -2.68
CA LEU A 13 10.72 -1.29 -1.76
C LEU A 13 12.04 -1.15 -2.51
N ILE A 14 12.27 -1.95 -3.57
CA ILE A 14 13.48 -1.86 -4.39
C ILE A 14 13.57 -0.52 -5.13
N GLY A 15 12.44 0.02 -5.59
CA GLY A 15 12.38 1.36 -6.18
C GLY A 15 12.77 2.47 -5.19
N TYR A 16 12.27 2.41 -3.95
CA TYR A 16 12.67 3.35 -2.90
C TYR A 16 14.13 3.22 -2.49
N LEU A 17 14.69 2.02 -2.58
CA LEU A 17 16.11 1.77 -2.36
C LEU A 17 16.99 2.13 -3.57
N GLN A 18 16.41 2.63 -4.68
CA GLN A 18 17.10 2.98 -5.92
C GLN A 18 17.94 1.83 -6.51
N CYS A 19 17.46 0.59 -6.32
CA CYS A 19 18.18 -0.64 -6.67
C CYS A 19 17.48 -1.43 -7.78
N GLU A 20 16.70 -0.78 -8.65
CA GLU A 20 15.90 -1.46 -9.68
C GLU A 20 16.77 -2.23 -10.68
N HIS A 21 18.03 -1.82 -10.84
CA HIS A 21 19.02 -2.49 -11.69
C HIS A 21 19.36 -3.92 -11.20
N LEU A 22 19.05 -4.26 -9.94
CA LEU A 22 19.23 -5.61 -9.40
C LEU A 22 18.05 -6.54 -9.76
N LEU A 23 16.90 -5.98 -10.16
CA LEU A 23 15.71 -6.77 -10.49
C LEU A 23 15.90 -7.48 -11.84
N VAL A 24 15.61 -8.77 -11.86
CA VAL A 24 15.68 -9.61 -13.08
C VAL A 24 14.33 -10.18 -13.49
N GLY A 25 13.30 -10.03 -12.65
CA GLY A 25 11.93 -10.46 -12.93
C GLY A 25 10.97 -9.99 -11.85
N VAL A 26 9.72 -9.76 -12.23
CA VAL A 26 8.66 -9.26 -11.36
C VAL A 26 7.33 -9.97 -11.63
N ASP A 27 6.40 -9.90 -10.68
CA ASP A 27 5.01 -10.34 -10.89
C ASP A 27 4.28 -9.47 -11.95
N ASN A 28 3.09 -9.90 -12.35
CA ASN A 28 2.30 -9.23 -13.39
C ASN A 28 1.77 -7.84 -13.01
N TYR A 29 1.63 -7.55 -11.72
CA TYR A 29 0.99 -6.34 -11.20
C TYR A 29 2.00 -5.27 -10.76
N SER A 30 3.29 -5.63 -10.65
CA SER A 30 4.38 -4.69 -10.40
C SER A 30 4.51 -3.66 -11.55
N ASP A 31 4.07 -2.43 -11.32
CA ASP A 31 3.98 -1.36 -12.32
C ASP A 31 4.80 -0.10 -11.99
N TRP A 32 5.42 -0.07 -10.80
CA TRP A 32 6.25 1.03 -10.32
C TRP A 32 7.55 0.51 -9.70
N PRO A 33 8.68 1.21 -9.91
CA PRO A 33 8.85 2.38 -10.76
C PRO A 33 8.83 2.02 -12.26
N ASN A 34 8.69 3.01 -13.14
CA ASN A 34 8.50 2.77 -14.59
C ASN A 34 9.60 1.91 -15.24
N SER A 35 10.81 1.86 -14.67
CA SER A 35 11.90 1.00 -15.12
C SER A 35 11.57 -0.49 -15.07
N VAL A 36 10.70 -0.94 -14.15
CA VAL A 36 10.36 -2.36 -14.00
C VAL A 36 9.46 -2.89 -15.12
N GLN A 37 8.88 -2.00 -15.95
CA GLN A 37 7.98 -2.41 -17.02
C GLN A 37 8.62 -3.32 -18.07
N LYS A 38 9.94 -3.23 -18.23
CA LYS A 38 10.71 -4.00 -19.21
C LYS A 38 11.16 -5.37 -18.69
N LEU A 39 10.92 -5.68 -17.41
CA LEU A 39 11.36 -6.92 -16.80
C LEU A 39 10.45 -8.09 -17.18
N PRO A 40 10.99 -9.33 -17.21
CA PRO A 40 10.20 -10.54 -17.35
C PRO A 40 9.05 -10.60 -16.34
N ARG A 41 7.89 -11.07 -16.83
CA ARG A 41 6.67 -11.21 -16.05
C ARG A 41 6.48 -12.66 -15.64
N LEU A 42 6.48 -12.89 -14.33
CA LEU A 42 6.53 -14.21 -13.74
C LEU A 42 5.15 -14.77 -13.40
N GLY A 43 4.07 -14.12 -13.84
CA GLY A 43 2.70 -14.54 -13.56
C GLY A 43 2.01 -13.68 -12.49
N PRO A 44 0.72 -13.91 -12.27
CA PRO A 44 -0.03 -13.24 -11.22
C PRO A 44 0.39 -13.75 -9.84
N ASP A 45 0.14 -12.93 -8.82
CA ASP A 45 0.35 -13.19 -7.40
C ASP A 45 0.05 -14.62 -6.91
N LEU A 46 -1.04 -15.23 -7.36
CA LEU A 46 -1.49 -16.55 -6.95
C LEU A 46 -1.11 -17.70 -7.91
N SER A 47 -0.36 -17.42 -8.97
CA SER A 47 0.07 -18.41 -9.96
C SER A 47 1.40 -17.98 -10.60
N ILE A 48 2.42 -17.81 -9.75
CA ILE A 48 3.78 -17.51 -10.19
C ILE A 48 4.36 -18.72 -10.93
N ASP A 49 4.94 -18.47 -12.10
CA ASP A 49 5.70 -19.42 -12.89
C ASP A 49 7.08 -19.63 -12.25
N MET A 50 7.18 -20.69 -11.44
CA MET A 50 8.40 -21.01 -10.73
C MET A 50 9.52 -21.53 -11.64
N ASP A 51 9.19 -22.08 -12.82
CA ASP A 51 10.20 -22.53 -13.78
C ASP A 51 10.92 -21.31 -14.37
N LEU A 52 10.17 -20.25 -14.71
CA LEU A 52 10.76 -18.97 -15.11
C LEU A 52 11.54 -18.30 -13.98
N VAL A 53 11.07 -18.40 -12.72
CA VAL A 53 11.83 -17.89 -11.56
C VAL A 53 13.19 -18.58 -11.46
N GLU A 54 13.26 -19.91 -11.63
CA GLU A 54 14.52 -20.67 -11.60
C GLU A 54 15.44 -20.33 -12.77
N GLU A 55 14.88 -20.17 -13.98
CA GLU A 55 15.64 -19.80 -15.18
C GLU A 55 16.37 -18.46 -14.99
N LEU A 56 15.77 -17.54 -14.24
CA LEU A 56 16.38 -16.25 -13.91
C LEU A 56 17.52 -16.36 -12.88
N LYS A 57 17.79 -17.52 -12.28
CA LYS A 57 18.90 -17.73 -11.32
C LYS A 57 19.00 -16.63 -10.26
N PRO A 58 17.94 -16.38 -9.46
CA PRO A 58 17.94 -15.33 -8.47
C PRO A 58 18.89 -15.65 -7.31
N ASP A 59 19.60 -14.62 -6.83
CA ASP A 59 20.35 -14.67 -5.58
C ASP A 59 19.43 -14.42 -4.37
N LEU A 60 18.31 -13.72 -4.59
CA LEU A 60 17.29 -13.39 -3.60
C LEU A 60 15.92 -13.26 -4.26
N ILE A 61 14.91 -13.83 -3.62
CA ILE A 61 13.51 -13.71 -4.01
C ILE A 61 12.74 -12.99 -2.89
N LEU A 62 12.06 -11.90 -3.24
CA LEU A 62 11.18 -11.18 -2.33
C LEU A 62 9.76 -11.74 -2.47
N ALA A 63 9.39 -12.68 -1.60
CA ALA A 63 8.05 -13.24 -1.49
C ALA A 63 7.18 -12.40 -0.54
N SER A 64 5.85 -12.53 -0.65
CA SER A 64 4.90 -11.79 0.20
C SER A 64 3.81 -12.70 0.75
N LEU A 65 3.24 -12.30 1.89
CA LEU A 65 2.00 -12.85 2.45
C LEU A 65 0.90 -11.77 2.62
N SER A 66 1.05 -10.65 1.92
CA SER A 66 0.09 -9.53 1.98
C SER A 66 -1.29 -9.87 1.41
N VAL A 67 -1.37 -10.90 0.54
CA VAL A 67 -2.63 -11.39 -0.05
C VAL A 67 -2.86 -12.84 0.34
N PRO A 68 -4.09 -13.22 0.77
CA PRO A 68 -4.41 -14.61 1.09
C PRO A 68 -4.14 -15.56 -0.08
N GLY A 69 -3.43 -16.65 0.20
CA GLY A 69 -3.12 -17.69 -0.77
C GLY A 69 -1.70 -17.62 -1.31
N MET A 70 -0.94 -16.53 -1.07
CA MET A 70 0.47 -16.43 -1.48
C MET A 70 1.39 -17.45 -0.79
N GLU A 71 0.93 -18.13 0.26
CA GLU A 71 1.66 -19.22 0.94
C GLU A 71 2.09 -20.33 -0.03
N ARG A 72 1.29 -20.57 -1.09
CA ARG A 72 1.62 -21.54 -2.14
C ARG A 72 2.95 -21.22 -2.83
N ASN A 73 3.25 -19.94 -3.03
CA ASN A 73 4.50 -19.53 -3.65
C ASN A 73 5.66 -19.86 -2.71
N ILE A 74 5.50 -19.60 -1.41
CA ILE A 74 6.51 -19.94 -0.40
C ILE A 74 6.76 -21.45 -0.34
N GLU A 75 5.71 -22.26 -0.41
CA GLU A 75 5.83 -23.72 -0.45
C GLU A 75 6.64 -24.19 -1.66
N GLU A 76 6.39 -23.64 -2.85
CA GLU A 76 7.16 -23.97 -4.05
C GLU A 76 8.61 -23.50 -3.96
N LEU A 77 8.86 -22.28 -3.47
CA LEU A 77 10.22 -21.77 -3.24
C LEU A 77 11.02 -22.69 -2.30
N LYS A 78 10.38 -23.18 -1.23
CA LYS A 78 11.00 -24.16 -0.31
C LYS A 78 11.27 -25.50 -0.99
N LYS A 79 10.30 -26.05 -1.74
CA LYS A 79 10.47 -27.34 -2.45
C LYS A 79 11.62 -27.29 -3.45
N ARG A 80 11.81 -26.15 -4.11
CA ARG A 80 12.88 -25.90 -5.10
C ARG A 80 14.19 -25.44 -4.46
N ASN A 81 14.23 -25.27 -3.13
CA ASN A 81 15.40 -24.78 -2.39
C ASN A 81 15.94 -23.44 -2.93
N LEU A 82 15.03 -22.53 -3.28
CA LEU A 82 15.38 -21.20 -3.78
C LEU A 82 15.60 -20.20 -2.62
N PRO A 83 16.51 -19.23 -2.77
CA PRO A 83 16.79 -18.25 -1.72
C PRO A 83 15.71 -17.17 -1.67
N PHE A 84 14.92 -17.13 -0.59
CA PHE A 84 13.84 -16.13 -0.46
C PHE A 84 13.77 -15.53 0.94
N VAL A 85 13.21 -14.32 0.99
CA VAL A 85 12.67 -13.70 2.21
C VAL A 85 11.18 -13.48 2.03
N THR A 86 10.40 -13.65 3.09
CA THR A 86 8.96 -13.40 3.08
C THR A 86 8.66 -12.13 3.84
N LEU A 87 7.97 -11.19 3.20
CA LEU A 87 7.50 -9.95 3.81
C LEU A 87 5.99 -10.00 4.02
N ASN A 88 5.52 -9.51 5.16
CA ASN A 88 4.09 -9.47 5.48
C ASN A 88 3.71 -8.22 6.29
N PRO A 89 3.95 -7.02 5.73
CA PRO A 89 3.69 -5.79 6.47
C PRO A 89 2.18 -5.58 6.67
N GLN A 90 1.79 -5.27 7.92
CA GLN A 90 0.42 -4.94 8.29
C GLN A 90 0.29 -3.48 8.75
N SER A 91 1.41 -2.83 9.09
CA SER A 91 1.50 -1.45 9.57
C SER A 91 2.59 -0.65 8.85
N LEU A 92 2.56 0.67 9.00
CA LEU A 92 3.63 1.59 8.57
C LEU A 92 4.97 1.25 9.24
N SER A 93 4.93 0.76 10.48
CA SER A 93 6.11 0.27 11.19
C SER A 93 6.70 -0.97 10.53
N ASP A 94 5.87 -1.89 10.05
CA ASP A 94 6.36 -3.07 9.33
C ASP A 94 6.99 -2.68 8.00
N ILE A 95 6.38 -1.77 7.25
CA ILE A 95 6.92 -1.25 5.98
C ILE A 95 8.29 -0.59 6.20
N ARG A 96 8.41 0.19 7.27
CA ARG A 96 9.68 0.77 7.71
C ARG A 96 10.73 -0.31 7.98
N ASN A 97 10.35 -1.40 8.65
CA ASN A 97 11.27 -2.51 8.94
C ASN A 97 11.61 -3.34 7.70
N ASP A 98 10.69 -3.47 6.75
CA ASP A 98 10.91 -4.14 5.47
C ASP A 98 11.93 -3.36 4.63
N LEU A 99 11.88 -2.02 4.61
CA LEU A 99 12.92 -1.20 3.99
C LEU A 99 14.31 -1.49 4.56
N LEU A 100 14.45 -1.56 5.89
CA LEU A 100 15.73 -1.88 6.54
C LEU A 100 16.17 -3.32 6.22
N THR A 101 15.24 -4.27 6.29
CA THR A 101 15.50 -5.69 6.05
C THR A 101 16.00 -5.89 4.62
N VAL A 102 15.25 -5.40 3.63
CA VAL A 102 15.63 -5.51 2.21
C VAL A 102 16.90 -4.72 1.94
N GLY A 103 17.03 -3.50 2.47
CA GLY A 103 18.23 -2.69 2.32
C GLY A 103 19.50 -3.38 2.82
N ASN A 104 19.45 -4.03 3.98
CA ASN A 104 20.57 -4.79 4.51
C ASN A 104 20.87 -6.04 3.67
N LEU A 105 19.86 -6.77 3.23
CA LEU A 105 20.02 -7.97 2.41
C LEU A 105 20.71 -7.67 1.06
N ILE A 106 20.44 -6.51 0.47
CA ILE A 106 21.00 -6.11 -0.83
C ILE A 106 22.26 -5.23 -0.71
N GLY A 107 22.76 -5.00 0.51
CA GLY A 107 24.02 -4.29 0.76
C GLY A 107 23.93 -2.76 0.78
N VAL A 108 22.74 -2.18 0.90
CA VAL A 108 22.49 -0.72 0.92
C VAL A 108 21.89 -0.24 2.25
N GLY A 109 22.21 -0.91 3.37
CA GLY A 109 21.66 -0.64 4.69
C GLY A 109 21.70 0.84 5.12
N THR A 110 22.84 1.51 4.95
CA THR A 110 22.98 2.96 5.25
C THR A 110 22.06 3.83 4.41
N TYR A 111 21.78 3.43 3.16
CA TYR A 111 20.82 4.14 2.31
C TYR A 111 19.38 3.90 2.80
N ALA A 112 19.05 2.66 3.14
CA ALA A 112 17.75 2.30 3.71
C ALA A 112 17.46 3.06 5.01
N GLU A 113 18.44 3.20 5.90
CA GLU A 113 18.32 4.01 7.12
C GLU A 113 17.96 5.48 6.82
N LYS A 114 18.56 6.08 5.78
CA LYS A 114 18.24 7.45 5.36
C LYS A 114 16.80 7.56 4.86
N ILE A 115 16.33 6.59 4.07
CA ILE A 115 14.94 6.56 3.58
C ILE A 115 13.97 6.40 4.76
N VAL A 116 14.27 5.51 5.70
CA VAL A 116 13.47 5.30 6.91
C VAL A 116 13.43 6.55 7.79
N GLN A 117 14.53 7.26 7.98
CA GLN A 117 14.53 8.53 8.71
C GLN A 117 13.61 9.57 8.08
N ARG A 118 13.47 9.57 6.74
CA ARG A 118 12.53 10.46 6.04
C ARG A 118 11.09 9.99 6.17
N PHE A 119 10.87 8.69 6.05
CA PHE A 119 9.58 8.06 6.29
C PHE A 119 9.04 8.43 7.69
N ASP A 120 9.88 8.32 8.72
CA ASP A 120 9.54 8.66 10.11
C ASP A 120 9.25 10.16 10.29
N LYS A 121 10.01 11.04 9.60
CA LYS A 121 9.77 12.49 9.60
C LYS A 121 8.45 12.85 8.96
N GLU A 122 8.10 12.22 7.85
CA GLU A 122 6.84 12.47 7.15
C GLU A 122 5.65 12.04 8.00
N ILE A 123 5.71 10.85 8.62
CA ILE A 123 4.68 10.40 9.55
C ILE A 123 4.51 11.40 10.71
N THR A 124 5.62 11.88 11.28
CA THR A 124 5.59 12.87 12.36
C THR A 124 4.92 14.18 11.90
N TYR A 125 5.27 14.67 10.71
CA TYR A 125 4.68 15.87 10.13
C TYR A 125 3.16 15.75 9.96
N TYR A 126 2.66 14.66 9.37
CA TYR A 126 1.23 14.43 9.21
C TYR A 126 0.52 14.26 10.54
N LYS A 127 1.15 13.60 11.51
CA LYS A 127 0.60 13.46 12.86
C LYS A 127 0.39 14.81 13.54
N GLU A 128 1.35 15.73 13.43
CA GLU A 128 1.24 17.09 13.98
C GLU A 128 0.14 17.91 13.29
N LEU A 129 -0.01 17.78 11.97
CA LEU A 129 -1.11 18.41 11.24
C LEU A 129 -2.47 17.82 11.64
N ALA A 130 -2.57 16.50 11.75
CA ALA A 130 -3.79 15.80 12.12
C ALA A 130 -4.29 16.14 13.53
N GLN A 131 -3.40 16.56 14.43
CA GLN A 131 -3.76 17.06 15.77
C GLN A 131 -4.47 18.42 15.73
N ARG A 132 -4.28 19.21 14.67
CA ARG A 132 -4.93 20.53 14.50
C ARG A 132 -6.39 20.40 14.03
N ILE A 133 -6.80 19.20 13.62
CA ILE A 133 -8.13 18.92 13.07
C ILE A 133 -9.10 18.66 14.22
N ILE A 134 -10.07 19.57 14.38
CA ILE A 134 -11.11 19.47 15.40
C ILE A 134 -12.14 18.42 15.03
N HIS A 135 -12.57 18.39 13.76
CA HIS A 135 -13.59 17.49 13.26
C HIS A 135 -12.98 16.43 12.36
N LYS A 136 -12.79 15.23 12.91
CA LYS A 136 -12.26 14.08 12.16
C LYS A 136 -13.41 13.27 11.60
N PRO A 137 -13.60 13.21 10.26
CA PRO A 137 -14.68 12.44 9.68
C PRO A 137 -14.50 10.94 9.94
N ASN A 138 -15.60 10.25 10.25
CA ASN A 138 -15.66 8.80 10.23
C ASN A 138 -15.70 8.33 8.78
N ILE A 139 -14.69 7.58 8.35
CA ILE A 139 -14.59 7.08 6.98
C ILE A 139 -14.79 5.58 6.92
N TYR A 140 -15.60 5.15 5.96
CA TYR A 140 -15.74 3.74 5.59
C TYR A 140 -14.82 3.43 4.43
N TRP A 141 -13.93 2.46 4.62
CA TRP A 141 -13.12 1.90 3.55
C TRP A 141 -13.83 0.70 2.95
N GLU A 142 -14.04 0.70 1.64
CA GLU A 142 -14.42 -0.49 0.90
C GLU A 142 -13.22 -0.99 0.12
N TRP A 143 -12.54 -2.01 0.64
CA TRP A 143 -11.37 -2.58 -0.03
C TRP A 143 -11.76 -3.70 -1.03
N TRP A 144 -13.00 -4.23 -0.93
CA TRP A 144 -13.56 -5.27 -1.78
C TRP A 144 -15.09 -5.24 -1.71
N PRO A 145 -15.79 -5.27 -2.86
CA PRO A 145 -17.23 -5.02 -2.89
C PRO A 145 -18.12 -6.26 -2.67
N LYS A 146 -17.60 -7.49 -2.83
CA LYS A 146 -18.41 -8.72 -2.68
C LYS A 146 -17.58 -9.99 -2.42
N PRO A 147 -17.66 -10.61 -1.22
CA PRO A 147 -18.34 -10.10 -0.02
C PRO A 147 -17.74 -8.77 0.45
N LEU A 148 -18.46 -8.01 1.30
CA LEU A 148 -17.98 -6.73 1.78
C LEU A 148 -16.91 -6.90 2.84
N PHE A 149 -15.91 -6.03 2.74
CA PHE A 149 -14.60 -6.31 3.25
C PHE A 149 -13.94 -4.93 3.46
N THR A 150 -13.39 -4.70 4.65
CA THR A 150 -12.88 -3.40 5.10
C THR A 150 -11.65 -3.60 5.98
N PRO A 151 -10.66 -2.69 5.95
CA PRO A 151 -9.55 -2.69 6.89
C PRO A 151 -10.05 -2.52 8.33
N GLY A 152 -9.53 -3.34 9.25
CA GLY A 152 -9.73 -3.18 10.69
C GLY A 152 -8.56 -2.46 11.38
N GLY A 153 -8.52 -2.51 12.71
CA GLY A 153 -7.63 -1.70 13.56
C GLY A 153 -6.15 -1.94 13.37
N SER A 154 -5.72 -3.16 13.04
CA SER A 154 -4.30 -3.47 12.80
C SER A 154 -3.83 -3.21 11.35
N ASN A 155 -4.70 -2.75 10.46
CA ASN A 155 -4.37 -2.47 9.08
C ASN A 155 -3.72 -1.08 8.91
N TRP A 156 -2.76 -0.95 8.00
CA TRP A 156 -2.10 0.31 7.64
C TRP A 156 -3.10 1.41 7.24
N LEU A 157 -4.26 1.08 6.65
CA LEU A 157 -5.29 2.07 6.31
C LEU A 157 -5.91 2.73 7.55
N THR A 158 -5.88 2.08 8.71
CA THR A 158 -6.26 2.71 9.98
C THR A 158 -5.25 3.79 10.39
N GLU A 159 -3.95 3.49 10.28
CA GLU A 159 -2.89 4.47 10.55
C GLU A 159 -2.93 5.64 9.55
N ILE A 160 -3.11 5.34 8.26
CA ILE A 160 -3.29 6.34 7.19
C ILE A 160 -4.50 7.21 7.45
N SER A 161 -5.63 6.63 7.89
CA SER A 161 -6.83 7.40 8.27
C SER A 161 -6.52 8.38 9.40
N ALA A 162 -5.84 7.93 10.45
CA ALA A 162 -5.48 8.77 11.58
C ALA A 162 -4.54 9.92 11.19
N LEU A 163 -3.54 9.64 10.35
CA LEU A 163 -2.59 10.62 9.84
C LEU A 163 -3.24 11.61 8.86
N ALA A 164 -4.26 11.19 8.11
CA ALA A 164 -5.06 12.05 7.25
C ALA A 164 -6.10 12.88 8.03
N GLY A 165 -6.17 12.74 9.35
CA GLY A 165 -7.15 13.47 10.16
C GLY A 165 -8.56 12.88 10.13
N ALA A 166 -8.70 11.59 9.88
CA ALA A 166 -9.94 10.85 9.85
C ALA A 166 -9.97 9.76 10.93
N LYS A 167 -11.11 9.08 11.06
CA LYS A 167 -11.27 7.88 11.89
C LYS A 167 -11.72 6.72 11.01
N ASN A 168 -10.97 5.60 11.03
CA ASN A 168 -11.46 4.38 10.40
C ASN A 168 -12.63 3.83 11.23
N MET A 169 -13.78 3.66 10.59
CA MET A 169 -14.98 3.20 11.26
C MET A 169 -14.91 1.77 11.80
N PHE A 170 -13.97 0.96 11.33
CA PHE A 170 -13.79 -0.43 11.73
C PHE A 170 -12.51 -0.64 12.57
N GLU A 171 -11.93 0.43 13.10
CA GLU A 171 -10.72 0.35 13.93
C GLU A 171 -10.91 -0.44 15.25
N ASP A 172 -12.16 -0.68 15.65
CA ASP A 172 -12.53 -1.46 16.83
C ASP A 172 -12.36 -2.98 16.64
N TYR A 173 -12.26 -3.46 15.40
CA TYR A 173 -11.88 -4.84 15.10
C TYR A 173 -10.37 -4.97 15.12
N SER A 174 -9.82 -5.95 15.84
CA SER A 174 -8.37 -6.09 15.94
C SER A 174 -7.73 -6.66 14.67
N GLU A 175 -8.52 -7.34 13.83
CA GLU A 175 -8.07 -7.98 12.61
C GLU A 175 -7.71 -6.95 11.51
N PRO A 176 -6.72 -7.24 10.65
CA PRO A 176 -6.35 -6.32 9.57
C PRO A 176 -7.38 -6.30 8.44
N SER A 177 -8.24 -7.32 8.36
CA SER A 177 -9.26 -7.50 7.33
C SER A 177 -10.56 -7.98 7.98
N VAL A 178 -11.61 -7.18 7.85
CA VAL A 178 -12.92 -7.45 8.44
C VAL A 178 -13.92 -7.72 7.32
N GLN A 179 -14.52 -8.91 7.31
CA GLN A 179 -15.70 -9.15 6.50
C GLN A 179 -16.91 -8.54 7.22
N THR A 180 -17.62 -7.63 6.56
CA THR A 180 -18.76 -6.90 7.14
C THR A 180 -20.00 -6.99 6.25
N THR A 181 -21.07 -6.30 6.64
CA THR A 181 -22.32 -6.19 5.88
C THR A 181 -22.67 -4.74 5.63
N TRP A 182 -23.45 -4.47 4.58
CA TRP A 182 -23.91 -3.12 4.29
C TRP A 182 -24.76 -2.54 5.43
N GLU A 183 -25.56 -3.37 6.11
CA GLU A 183 -26.33 -2.94 7.28
C GLU A 183 -25.45 -2.48 8.44
N GLU A 184 -24.31 -3.13 8.66
CA GLU A 184 -23.35 -2.68 9.66
C GLU A 184 -22.71 -1.35 9.27
N VAL A 185 -22.28 -1.20 8.00
CA VAL A 185 -21.75 0.06 7.47
C VAL A 185 -22.75 1.19 7.69
N LYS A 186 -24.03 0.99 7.36
CA LYS A 186 -25.10 1.98 7.61
C LYS A 186 -25.25 2.35 9.08
N LYS A 187 -25.27 1.35 9.98
CA LYS A 187 -25.40 1.58 11.43
C LYS A 187 -24.28 2.44 11.98
N ARG A 188 -23.06 2.30 11.44
CA ARG A 188 -21.89 3.08 11.85
C ARG A 188 -21.89 4.52 11.29
N LYS A 189 -22.78 4.85 10.34
CA LYS A 189 -23.02 6.21 9.79
C LYS A 189 -21.75 6.89 9.25
N PRO A 190 -21.20 6.41 8.12
CA PRO A 190 -20.04 7.04 7.50
C PRO A 190 -20.31 8.49 7.13
N GLN A 191 -19.28 9.32 7.25
CA GLN A 191 -19.27 10.69 6.74
C GLN A 191 -18.57 10.79 5.38
N ALA A 192 -17.74 9.80 5.03
CA ALA A 192 -17.22 9.60 3.68
C ALA A 192 -16.98 8.11 3.41
N ILE A 193 -16.98 7.73 2.14
CA ILE A 193 -16.71 6.37 1.66
C ILE A 193 -15.47 6.42 0.77
N CYS A 194 -14.46 5.63 1.12
CA CYS A 194 -13.21 5.48 0.40
C CYS A 194 -13.19 4.12 -0.31
N LEU A 195 -13.32 4.13 -1.64
CA LEU A 195 -13.29 2.93 -2.48
C LEU A 195 -11.85 2.68 -2.95
N ALA A 196 -11.23 1.63 -2.42
CA ALA A 196 -9.88 1.20 -2.78
C ALA A 196 -9.91 -0.30 -3.11
N TRP A 197 -10.51 -0.66 -4.26
CA TRP A 197 -10.75 -2.06 -4.61
C TRP A 197 -9.46 -2.75 -5.05
N VAL A 198 -9.01 -3.73 -4.26
CA VAL A 198 -7.77 -4.50 -4.50
C VAL A 198 -7.80 -5.13 -5.90
N GLY A 199 -6.74 -4.98 -6.68
CA GLY A 199 -6.63 -5.55 -8.03
C GLY A 199 -7.55 -4.92 -9.09
N VAL A 200 -8.31 -3.86 -8.77
CA VAL A 200 -9.19 -3.17 -9.72
C VAL A 200 -8.63 -1.78 -10.01
N ALA A 201 -8.27 -1.53 -11.27
CA ALA A 201 -7.83 -0.20 -11.70
C ALA A 201 -8.91 0.86 -11.41
N GLU A 202 -8.49 2.04 -10.95
CA GLU A 202 -9.37 3.16 -10.55
C GLU A 202 -10.48 3.45 -11.56
N LYS A 203 -10.13 3.51 -12.86
CA LYS A 203 -11.06 3.75 -13.98
C LYS A 203 -12.20 2.72 -14.11
N ASN A 204 -12.02 1.54 -13.51
CA ASN A 204 -13.00 0.44 -13.52
C ASN A 204 -13.84 0.40 -12.24
N VAL A 205 -13.51 1.20 -11.22
CA VAL A 205 -14.30 1.31 -9.99
C VAL A 205 -15.54 2.16 -10.26
N ASN A 206 -16.72 1.60 -9.99
CA ASN A 206 -17.99 2.28 -10.24
C ASN A 206 -18.68 2.65 -8.91
N LYS A 207 -18.51 3.90 -8.47
CA LYS A 207 -19.15 4.41 -7.25
C LYS A 207 -20.68 4.32 -7.24
N LYS A 208 -21.34 4.26 -8.41
CA LYS A 208 -22.80 4.07 -8.50
C LYS A 208 -23.26 2.72 -7.94
N VAL A 209 -22.36 1.75 -7.79
CA VAL A 209 -22.67 0.46 -7.16
C VAL A 209 -23.06 0.67 -5.68
N ILE A 210 -22.44 1.63 -4.99
CA ILE A 210 -22.78 1.98 -3.60
C ILE A 210 -24.18 2.57 -3.51
N GLN A 211 -24.49 3.51 -4.41
CA GLN A 211 -25.79 4.21 -4.46
C GLN A 211 -26.97 3.26 -4.75
N LYS A 212 -26.70 2.10 -5.36
CA LYS A 212 -27.70 1.06 -5.64
C LYS A 212 -27.98 0.14 -4.46
N ARG A 213 -27.24 0.25 -3.35
CA ARG A 213 -27.45 -0.61 -2.17
C ARG A 213 -28.68 -0.17 -1.39
N SER A 214 -29.39 -1.15 -0.84
CA SER A 214 -30.59 -0.91 -0.02
C SER A 214 -30.27 0.02 1.15
N GLY A 215 -31.08 1.07 1.35
CA GLY A 215 -30.89 2.05 2.42
C GLY A 215 -29.74 3.04 2.19
N TRP A 216 -29.22 3.20 0.97
CA TRP A 216 -28.25 4.25 0.63
C TRP A 216 -28.74 5.65 1.08
N GLU A 217 -30.01 5.99 0.83
CA GLU A 217 -30.61 7.28 1.18
C GLU A 217 -30.59 7.56 2.70
N GLU A 218 -30.51 6.54 3.55
CA GLU A 218 -30.43 6.67 5.01
C GLU A 218 -29.11 7.31 5.46
N LEU A 219 -28.05 7.18 4.65
CA LEU A 219 -26.72 7.71 4.95
C LEU A 219 -26.64 9.24 4.82
N ARG A 220 -27.55 9.84 4.04
CA ARG A 220 -27.52 11.28 3.70
C ARG A 220 -26.18 11.73 3.09
N LEU A 221 -25.46 10.80 2.47
CA LEU A 221 -24.26 11.06 1.70
C LEU A 221 -24.63 11.39 0.26
N SER A 222 -23.79 12.21 -0.35
CA SER A 222 -23.87 12.64 -1.74
C SER A 222 -22.81 11.95 -2.58
N GLU A 223 -22.84 12.19 -3.90
CA GLU A 223 -21.83 11.66 -4.82
C GLU A 223 -20.41 12.19 -4.54
N THR A 224 -20.27 13.36 -3.90
CA THR A 224 -18.96 13.94 -3.54
C THR A 224 -18.35 13.31 -2.30
N ASP A 225 -19.13 12.57 -1.51
CA ASP A 225 -18.67 11.87 -0.30
C ASP A 225 -18.19 10.44 -0.59
N ILE A 226 -18.25 10.02 -1.86
CA ILE A 226 -17.71 8.73 -2.33
C ILE A 226 -16.44 9.01 -3.14
N HIS A 227 -15.31 8.65 -2.56
CA HIS A 227 -13.99 8.86 -3.12
C HIS A 227 -13.49 7.55 -3.73
N ILE A 228 -13.13 7.57 -5.00
CA ILE A 228 -12.39 6.48 -5.62
C ILE A 228 -10.91 6.78 -5.40
N LEU A 229 -10.18 5.81 -4.88
CA LEU A 229 -8.79 5.95 -4.50
C LEU A 229 -7.93 4.92 -5.26
N GLU A 230 -6.70 5.27 -5.58
CA GLU A 230 -5.83 4.41 -6.39
C GLU A 230 -5.36 3.19 -5.60
N GLU A 231 -5.69 1.98 -6.05
CA GLU A 231 -5.23 0.72 -5.46
C GLU A 231 -3.72 0.73 -5.17
N ALA A 232 -2.92 1.23 -6.11
CA ALA A 232 -1.47 1.29 -5.99
C ALA A 232 -0.94 2.15 -4.82
N LEU A 233 -1.78 3.04 -4.28
CA LEU A 233 -1.43 3.95 -3.19
C LEU A 233 -2.09 3.60 -1.86
N PHE A 234 -2.98 2.60 -1.82
CA PHE A 234 -3.77 2.26 -0.62
C PHE A 234 -3.84 0.76 -0.33
N CYS A 235 -3.69 -0.10 -1.34
CA CYS A 235 -3.79 -1.56 -1.20
C CYS A 235 -2.43 -2.27 -1.22
N ARG A 236 -1.34 -1.54 -1.47
CA ARG A 236 0.02 -2.06 -1.49
C ARG A 236 0.76 -1.56 -0.25
N PRO A 237 1.11 -2.42 0.71
CA PRO A 237 1.80 -1.99 1.93
C PRO A 237 3.27 -1.69 1.63
N SER A 238 3.51 -0.49 1.10
CA SER A 238 4.83 0.04 0.73
C SER A 238 4.94 1.51 1.13
N PRO A 239 6.12 2.14 0.99
CA PRO A 239 6.26 3.56 1.29
C PRO A 239 5.40 4.48 0.41
N ARG A 240 4.85 3.99 -0.72
CA ARG A 240 3.91 4.75 -1.56
C ARG A 240 2.60 5.08 -0.84
N LEU A 241 2.29 4.40 0.25
CA LEU A 241 1.18 4.78 1.14
C LEU A 241 1.30 6.23 1.63
N LEU A 242 2.50 6.81 1.73
CA LEU A 242 2.67 8.23 2.08
C LEU A 242 2.21 9.17 0.97
N VAL A 243 2.34 8.76 -0.30
CA VAL A 243 1.76 9.49 -1.43
C VAL A 243 0.22 9.42 -1.38
N GLY A 244 -0.32 8.25 -1.05
CA GLY A 244 -1.76 8.06 -0.79
C GLY A 244 -2.27 8.91 0.38
N LEU A 245 -1.52 8.92 1.49
CA LEU A 245 -1.80 9.76 2.67
C LEU A 245 -1.91 11.23 2.30
N LYS A 246 -0.95 11.76 1.53
CA LYS A 246 -0.98 13.16 1.06
C LYS A 246 -2.28 13.48 0.33
N LYS A 247 -2.66 12.63 -0.64
CA LYS A 247 -3.90 12.78 -1.41
C LYS A 247 -5.15 12.72 -0.53
N LEU A 248 -5.23 11.73 0.37
CA LEU A 248 -6.37 11.56 1.25
C LEU A 248 -6.51 12.74 2.23
N ALA A 249 -5.40 13.20 2.81
CA ALA A 249 -5.39 14.32 3.75
C ALA A 249 -5.84 15.62 3.07
N GLN A 250 -5.38 15.90 1.84
CA GLN A 250 -5.84 17.03 1.03
C GLN A 250 -7.31 16.92 0.66
N LEU A 251 -7.77 15.72 0.31
CA LEU A 251 -9.16 15.47 -0.04
C LEU A 251 -10.11 15.70 1.15
N LEU A 252 -9.72 15.28 2.36
CA LEU A 252 -10.55 15.42 3.55
C LEU A 252 -10.43 16.81 4.22
N HIS A 253 -9.25 17.43 4.18
CA HIS A 253 -8.94 18.67 4.90
C HIS A 253 -8.06 19.64 4.08
N PRO A 254 -8.55 20.14 2.93
CA PRO A 254 -7.74 20.95 1.98
C PRO A 254 -7.24 22.27 2.56
N ALA A 255 -7.89 22.81 3.60
CA ALA A 255 -7.45 24.03 4.29
C ALA A 255 -6.22 23.82 5.18
N ILE A 256 -5.97 22.58 5.61
CA ILE A 256 -4.89 22.20 6.53
C ILE A 256 -3.74 21.57 5.74
N PHE A 257 -4.06 20.61 4.87
CA PHE A 257 -3.08 20.00 3.98
C PHE A 257 -3.11 20.71 2.64
N LYS A 258 -2.13 21.59 2.43
CA LYS A 258 -2.02 22.33 1.17
C LYS A 258 -1.51 21.43 0.05
N GLU A 259 -1.88 21.80 -1.17
CA GLU A 259 -1.30 21.21 -2.36
C GLU A 259 0.20 21.53 -2.40
N ASP A 260 1.00 20.49 -2.59
CA ASP A 260 2.45 20.58 -2.67
C ASP A 260 2.91 19.82 -3.92
N LYS A 261 3.86 20.41 -4.65
CA LYS A 261 4.31 19.99 -5.98
C LYS A 261 5.15 18.72 -5.97
N ASP A 262 5.68 18.31 -4.82
CA ASP A 262 6.43 17.07 -4.71
C ASP A 262 5.50 15.86 -4.73
N GLU A 263 5.51 15.09 -5.83
CA GLU A 263 4.68 13.88 -5.97
C GLU A 263 5.04 12.79 -4.95
N ASP A 264 6.32 12.70 -4.56
CA ASP A 264 6.81 11.72 -3.58
C ASP A 264 7.98 12.32 -2.77
N VAL A 265 7.72 12.63 -1.50
CA VAL A 265 8.65 13.31 -0.58
C VAL A 265 9.91 12.48 -0.28
N LEU A 266 9.81 11.15 -0.31
CA LEU A 266 10.95 10.27 0.00
C LEU A 266 11.97 10.34 -1.14
N LEU A 267 11.48 10.52 -2.37
CA LEU A 267 12.29 10.60 -3.59
C LEU A 267 12.65 12.03 -4.02
N SER A 268 11.82 13.04 -3.71
CA SER A 268 12.04 14.43 -4.17
C SER A 268 13.32 15.03 -3.60
N VAL A 269 13.59 14.80 -2.32
CA VAL A 269 14.77 15.33 -1.61
C VAL A 269 16.07 14.64 -2.05
N LEU A 270 16.01 13.44 -2.64
CA LEU A 270 17.18 12.77 -3.24
C LEU A 270 17.71 13.48 -4.48
N LYS A 271 16.90 14.30 -5.16
CA LYS A 271 17.35 15.10 -6.31
C LYS A 271 18.13 16.35 -5.87
N GLY A 272 17.97 16.79 -4.62
CA GLY A 272 18.59 18.01 -4.07
C GLY A 272 19.72 17.78 -3.06
N MET A 273 19.90 16.55 -2.59
CA MET A 273 21.03 16.16 -1.74
C MET A 273 21.99 15.31 -2.58
N GLU A 274 23.30 15.58 -2.52
CA GLU A 274 24.36 14.64 -2.93
C GLU A 274 24.28 13.40 -2.02
N VAL A 275 23.26 12.56 -2.26
CA VAL A 275 23.22 11.22 -1.71
C VAL A 275 23.81 10.37 -2.80
N ASP A 276 25.00 9.84 -2.55
CA ASP A 276 25.57 8.78 -3.37
C ASP A 276 24.50 7.70 -3.53
N LYS A 277 23.93 7.64 -4.74
CA LYS A 277 23.06 6.54 -5.11
C LYS A 277 23.93 5.27 -5.08
N PRO A 278 23.41 4.17 -4.53
CA PRO A 278 24.11 2.89 -4.57
C PRO A 278 24.40 2.44 -6.01
#